data_AF-A0A821U6H8-F1
#
_entry.id   AF-A0A821U6H8-F1
#
_cell.length_a   1.000
_cell.length_b   1.000
_cell.length_c   1.000
_cell.angle_alpha   90.00
_cell.angle_beta   90.00
_cell.angle_gamma   90.00
#
_symmetry.space_group_name_H-M   'P 1'
#
loop_
_entity.id
_entity.type
_entity.pdbx_description
1 polymer ?
#
loop_
_entity_poly.entity_id
_entity_poly.type
_entity_poly.pdbx_seq_one_letter_code
_entity_poly.pdbx_strand_id
1 'polypeptide(L)'
;MCRIIRGRFGRLLLLFLTLYATFGLYFLHSFDHDIDKTTIATSSVNEKAINLKNEQNKVLDLMIEQNVKNDSSNLEPIMIKGILGNYEPKNLVKIPGPGENGEGVSLKDGEEKQRGKKSVDDYGFNEVASEKISLDRHARDTRPEECKYWKYPSIDKLPTASVVLVFFDEGWSTLVRTFHSVINTSPKELLKDIILVDDYSDEEHITVRLPEYIKKWNGLVKYVRTKQRVGLVEARVVGARAAQGDVIVILDAHCECVTNWLPPLLTRIALNRKTLAVPIVDGIEWNTLQHNSAYFGDTRYRGIWEWGFLYKETEIPERERNKMKYRTEPYKSPTHAGGLLAIDKKWFFELGAYDPDIKIWGGEQYELSFKVWMCGGQVEWVTCSHVGHLYRGPRRRSMHPRGGNLHQSHINHLRVAEIWMDDYKKYYLHRHPNHIQLDMGDTSEYKALRQRLNCSSFKWFLDNVAYEMAEKYPLPPANLVWGEMRNDQHHDICADTLGNGFGGTIGASGCHGQGGNQLFRLNVEGEWSSDEHCFVSHGDSVGTQ
;
A
#
# COMPACT_ATOMS: atom_id res chain seq x y z
N MET A 1 14.70 20.57 -0.64
CA MET A 1 14.88 19.96 0.70
C MET A 1 16.07 20.56 1.46
N CYS A 2 17.15 20.95 0.77
CA CYS A 2 18.48 21.19 1.35
C CYS A 2 18.68 22.53 2.10
N ARG A 3 17.80 23.53 1.91
CA ARG A 3 17.82 24.78 2.70
C ARG A 3 16.82 24.86 3.87
N ILE A 4 15.79 24.00 3.91
CA ILE A 4 14.70 24.13 4.91
C ILE A 4 15.08 23.51 6.27
N ILE A 5 15.98 22.53 6.29
CA ILE A 5 16.41 21.89 7.55
C ILE A 5 17.40 22.77 8.34
N ARG A 6 18.12 23.68 7.69
CA ARG A 6 19.03 24.62 8.37
C ARG A 6 18.34 25.66 9.26
N GLY A 7 17.02 25.87 9.11
CA GLY A 7 16.29 26.94 9.82
C GLY A 7 15.57 26.55 11.12
N ARG A 8 15.39 25.26 11.43
CA ARG A 8 14.53 24.83 12.56
C ARG A 8 15.21 23.97 13.63
N PHE A 9 16.41 23.42 13.39
CA PHE A 9 17.08 22.57 14.37
C PHE A 9 17.90 23.31 15.44
N GLY A 10 18.23 24.59 15.23
CA GLY A 10 19.08 25.36 16.15
C GLY A 10 18.38 25.94 17.40
N ARG A 11 17.05 25.82 17.53
CA ARG A 11 16.30 26.43 18.65
C ARG A 11 15.53 25.46 19.55
N LEU A 12 15.36 24.19 19.17
CA LEU A 12 14.66 23.20 20.00
C LEU A 12 15.58 22.44 20.96
N LEU A 13 16.88 22.33 20.64
CA LEU A 13 17.83 21.52 21.42
C LEU A 13 18.22 22.16 22.77
N LEU A 14 18.04 23.48 22.93
CA LEU A 14 18.37 24.19 24.18
C LEU A 14 17.21 24.22 25.20
N LEU A 15 15.98 23.90 24.82
CA LEU A 15 14.81 23.93 25.72
C LEU A 15 14.50 22.57 26.37
N PHE A 16 14.97 21.47 25.79
CA PHE A 16 14.73 20.12 26.33
C PHE A 16 15.73 19.68 27.40
N LEU A 17 16.92 20.29 27.47
CA LEU A 17 17.97 19.92 28.43
C LEU A 17 17.79 20.57 29.83
N THR A 18 16.85 21.49 30.01
CA THR A 18 16.61 22.16 31.31
C THR A 18 15.37 21.67 32.06
N LEU A 19 14.49 20.88 31.44
CA LEU A 19 13.23 20.41 32.07
C LEU A 19 13.34 18.99 32.68
N TYR A 20 14.34 18.20 32.29
CA TYR A 20 14.54 16.84 32.82
C TYR A 20 15.31 16.78 34.14
N ALA A 21 15.94 17.88 34.57
CA ALA A 21 16.74 17.92 35.79
C ALA A 21 15.93 18.25 37.07
N THR A 22 14.62 18.52 36.98
CA THR A 22 13.81 18.92 38.14
C THR A 22 12.63 18.00 38.48
N PHE A 23 12.34 16.97 37.68
CA PHE A 23 11.21 16.06 37.95
C PHE A 23 11.62 14.66 38.49
N GLY A 24 12.92 14.34 38.48
CA GLY A 24 13.44 13.02 38.86
C GLY A 24 13.67 12.79 40.37
N LEU A 25 13.27 13.71 41.25
CA LEU A 25 13.55 13.64 42.69
C LEU A 25 12.32 13.70 43.61
N TYR A 26 11.09 13.60 43.08
CA TYR A 26 9.87 13.71 43.89
C TYR A 26 8.97 12.45 43.95
N PHE A 27 9.37 11.34 43.32
CA PHE A 27 8.52 10.13 43.23
C PHE A 27 9.16 8.84 43.77
N LEU A 28 10.17 8.96 44.63
CA LEU A 28 10.75 7.85 45.40
C LEU A 28 10.66 8.13 46.91
N HIS A 29 9.45 8.35 47.40
CA HIS A 29 9.07 8.12 48.80
C HIS A 29 7.59 8.48 48.94
N SER A 30 6.69 7.50 48.87
CA SER A 30 5.53 7.38 49.76
C SER A 30 4.57 6.29 49.28
N PHE A 31 4.15 5.49 50.25
CA PHE A 31 3.00 4.56 50.29
C PHE A 31 3.25 3.08 49.99
N ASP A 32 3.55 2.39 51.08
CA ASP A 32 3.29 0.97 51.35
C ASP A 32 2.29 0.89 52.53
N HIS A 33 1.60 -0.26 52.69
CA HIS A 33 0.44 -0.60 53.56
C HIS A 33 -0.92 -0.02 53.12
N ASP A 34 -2.02 -0.78 52.99
CA ASP A 34 -2.49 -1.93 53.77
C ASP A 34 -3.63 -2.66 53.02
N ILE A 35 -3.70 -3.98 53.14
CA ILE A 35 -4.76 -4.85 52.60
C ILE A 35 -5.52 -5.44 53.80
N ASP A 36 -6.83 -5.19 53.95
CA ASP A 36 -7.75 -6.26 54.35
C ASP A 36 -9.26 -5.89 54.25
N LYS A 37 -10.03 -6.89 53.77
CA LYS A 37 -11.43 -7.26 54.11
C LYS A 37 -12.54 -6.21 54.05
N THR A 38 -13.46 -6.38 53.09
CA THR A 38 -14.89 -6.68 53.40
C THR A 38 -15.65 -7.20 52.18
N THR A 39 -15.99 -8.50 52.21
CA THR A 39 -17.01 -9.12 51.36
C THR A 39 -18.32 -9.13 52.16
N ILE A 40 -19.45 -9.14 51.44
CA ILE A 40 -20.86 -9.36 51.88
C ILE A 40 -21.72 -8.09 51.80
N ALA A 41 -22.14 -7.74 50.57
CA ALA A 41 -23.44 -7.13 50.22
C ALA A 41 -23.61 -6.84 48.70
N THR A 42 -22.84 -7.49 47.80
CA THR A 42 -22.74 -7.08 46.38
C THR A 42 -23.45 -7.99 45.37
N SER A 43 -24.11 -9.08 45.77
CA SER A 43 -24.74 -10.00 44.80
C SER A 43 -26.09 -9.52 44.26
N SER A 44 -26.97 -8.93 45.08
CA SER A 44 -28.33 -8.56 44.64
C SER A 44 -28.42 -7.24 43.86
N VAL A 45 -27.45 -6.33 44.08
CA VAL A 45 -27.34 -5.06 43.34
C VAL A 45 -26.77 -5.28 41.94
N ASN A 46 -25.84 -6.24 41.78
CA ASN A 46 -25.26 -6.57 40.49
C ASN A 46 -26.26 -7.23 39.53
N GLU A 47 -27.12 -8.15 39.99
CA GLU A 47 -28.12 -8.79 39.13
C GLU A 47 -29.18 -7.79 38.61
N LYS A 48 -29.64 -6.87 39.46
CA LYS A 48 -30.57 -5.81 39.05
C LYS A 48 -29.93 -4.83 38.06
N ALA A 49 -28.68 -4.44 38.30
CA ALA A 49 -27.93 -3.57 37.38
C ALA A 49 -27.68 -4.24 36.03
N ILE A 50 -27.38 -5.54 36.01
CA ILE A 50 -27.21 -6.33 34.78
C ILE A 50 -28.53 -6.45 34.02
N ASN A 51 -29.65 -6.72 34.70
CA ASN A 51 -30.96 -6.81 34.04
C ASN A 51 -31.45 -5.46 33.48
N LEU A 52 -31.25 -4.35 34.20
CA LEU A 52 -31.56 -3.00 33.69
C LEU A 52 -30.71 -2.64 32.47
N LYS A 53 -29.43 -3.02 32.45
CA LYS A 53 -28.55 -2.80 31.30
C LYS A 53 -28.97 -3.65 30.09
N ASN A 54 -29.40 -4.88 30.32
CA ASN A 54 -29.91 -5.77 29.28
C ASN A 54 -31.25 -5.30 28.71
N GLU A 55 -32.16 -4.77 29.53
CA GLU A 55 -33.41 -4.18 29.06
C GLU A 55 -33.18 -2.86 28.31
N GLN A 56 -32.27 -2.00 28.80
CA GLN A 56 -31.88 -0.77 28.08
C GLN A 56 -31.22 -1.09 26.73
N ASN A 57 -30.37 -2.11 26.65
CA ASN A 57 -29.79 -2.56 25.39
C ASN A 57 -30.86 -3.11 24.44
N LYS A 58 -31.84 -3.87 24.93
CA LYS A 58 -32.99 -4.33 24.13
C LYS A 58 -33.85 -3.19 23.60
N VAL A 59 -34.11 -2.18 24.43
CA VAL A 59 -34.90 -1.00 24.01
C VAL A 59 -34.11 -0.17 22.98
N LEU A 60 -32.79 -0.01 23.18
CA LEU A 60 -31.91 0.65 22.21
C LEU A 60 -31.84 -0.13 20.89
N ASP A 61 -31.73 -1.45 20.94
CA ASP A 61 -31.74 -2.32 19.76
C ASP A 61 -33.07 -2.21 19.01
N LEU A 62 -34.22 -2.19 19.71
CA LEU A 62 -35.54 -2.01 19.11
C LEU A 62 -35.74 -0.60 18.52
N MET A 63 -35.22 0.44 19.18
CA MET A 63 -35.26 1.82 18.66
C MET A 63 -34.34 2.00 17.44
N ILE A 64 -33.17 1.35 17.44
CA ILE A 64 -32.27 1.30 16.29
C ILE A 64 -32.89 0.50 15.15
N GLU A 65 -33.52 -0.65 15.42
CA GLU A 65 -34.24 -1.42 14.40
C GLU A 65 -35.41 -0.63 13.80
N GLN A 66 -36.14 0.17 14.59
CA GLN A 66 -37.19 1.05 14.09
C GLN A 66 -36.64 2.22 13.27
N ASN A 67 -35.54 2.85 13.70
CA ASN A 67 -34.90 3.93 12.94
C ASN A 67 -34.21 3.43 11.66
N VAL A 68 -33.66 2.22 11.65
CA VAL A 68 -33.05 1.57 10.47
C VAL A 68 -34.12 1.09 9.49
N LYS A 69 -35.27 0.59 9.96
CA LYS A 69 -36.41 0.24 9.09
C LYS A 69 -37.01 1.46 8.38
N ASN A 70 -36.90 2.65 8.99
CA ASN A 70 -37.34 3.91 8.38
C ASN A 70 -36.35 4.51 7.39
N ASP A 71 -35.13 3.96 7.26
CA ASP A 71 -34.10 4.47 6.34
C ASP A 71 -33.70 3.43 5.27
N SER A 72 -34.71 2.91 4.59
CA SER A 72 -34.54 2.00 3.45
C SER A 72 -33.77 2.60 2.27
N SER A 73 -33.42 3.90 2.31
CA SER A 73 -32.71 4.65 1.26
C SER A 73 -31.21 4.90 1.49
N ASN A 74 -30.67 4.76 2.70
CA ASN A 74 -29.35 5.31 2.99
C ASN A 74 -28.20 4.35 2.67
N LEU A 75 -27.19 4.87 1.96
CA LEU A 75 -25.92 4.20 1.62
C LEU A 75 -24.78 4.64 2.55
N GLU A 76 -25.00 5.66 3.40
CA GLU A 76 -23.97 6.15 4.29
C GLU A 76 -23.76 5.19 5.47
N PRO A 77 -22.51 4.77 5.76
CA PRO A 77 -22.22 3.95 6.91
C PRO A 77 -22.39 4.75 8.21
N ILE A 78 -22.86 4.09 9.27
CA ILE A 78 -23.16 4.72 10.56
C ILE A 78 -22.29 4.09 11.64
N MET A 79 -21.55 4.92 12.38
CA MET A 79 -20.78 4.48 13.55
C MET A 79 -21.66 4.50 14.80
N ILE A 80 -21.80 3.34 15.46
CA ILE A 80 -22.54 3.21 16.73
C ILE A 80 -21.66 2.54 17.78
N LYS A 81 -20.93 3.36 18.53
CA LYS A 81 -19.95 2.88 19.52
C LYS A 81 -20.57 1.88 20.50
N GLY A 82 -19.93 0.73 20.66
CA GLY A 82 -20.37 -0.33 21.57
C GLY A 82 -21.39 -1.31 20.97
N ILE A 83 -21.91 -1.05 19.78
CA ILE A 83 -22.75 -2.00 19.03
C ILE A 83 -21.93 -2.53 17.85
N LEU A 84 -21.72 -3.84 17.83
CA LEU A 84 -20.94 -4.49 16.79
C LEU A 84 -21.54 -4.24 15.40
N GLY A 85 -20.67 -3.98 14.42
CA GLY A 85 -21.02 -3.76 13.02
C GLY A 85 -21.71 -4.96 12.38
N ASN A 86 -22.54 -4.70 11.38
CA ASN A 86 -23.37 -5.72 10.72
C ASN A 86 -22.57 -6.73 9.87
N TYR A 87 -21.29 -6.46 9.57
CA TYR A 87 -20.39 -7.37 8.86
C TYR A 87 -19.27 -7.95 9.75
N GLU A 88 -19.26 -7.63 11.05
CA GLU A 88 -18.31 -8.26 11.95
C GLU A 88 -18.72 -9.70 12.25
N PRO A 89 -17.77 -10.64 12.36
CA PRO A 89 -18.05 -12.03 12.65
C PRO A 89 -18.59 -12.16 14.08
N LYS A 90 -19.73 -12.84 14.22
CA LYS A 90 -20.34 -13.06 15.55
C LYS A 90 -19.52 -14.03 16.40
N ASN A 91 -18.90 -15.03 15.79
CA ASN A 91 -18.05 -16.02 16.44
C ASN A 91 -16.88 -16.39 15.52
N LEU A 92 -15.66 -16.01 15.90
CA LEU A 92 -14.45 -16.48 15.21
C LEU A 92 -14.09 -17.87 15.72
N VAL A 93 -14.06 -18.84 14.81
CA VAL A 93 -13.60 -20.19 15.12
C VAL A 93 -12.09 -20.16 15.23
N LYS A 94 -11.54 -20.50 16.40
CA LYS A 94 -10.08 -20.59 16.58
C LYS A 94 -9.55 -21.82 15.83
N ILE A 95 -8.62 -21.62 14.90
CA ILE A 95 -7.96 -22.71 14.18
C ILE A 95 -6.59 -22.92 14.82
N PRO A 96 -6.37 -23.95 15.66
CA PRO A 96 -5.06 -24.16 16.26
C PRO A 96 -4.05 -24.55 15.18
N GLY A 97 -2.87 -23.94 15.21
CA GLY A 97 -1.80 -24.30 14.29
C GLY A 97 -0.69 -23.24 14.22
N PRO A 98 0.43 -23.56 13.55
CA PRO A 98 1.50 -22.60 13.29
C PRO A 98 0.98 -21.39 12.51
N GLY A 99 1.32 -20.20 12.99
CA GLY A 99 1.04 -18.93 12.32
C GLY A 99 -0.41 -18.46 12.34
N GLU A 100 -1.29 -19.12 13.10
CA GLU A 100 -2.67 -18.65 13.33
C GLU A 100 -2.69 -17.25 13.96
N ASN A 101 -3.69 -16.44 13.61
CA ASN A 101 -3.82 -15.04 14.01
C ASN A 101 -2.60 -14.18 13.62
N GLY A 102 -1.92 -14.58 12.54
CA GLY A 102 -0.76 -13.86 12.01
C GLY A 102 0.51 -13.97 12.85
N GLU A 103 0.60 -14.96 13.75
CA GLU A 103 1.84 -15.21 14.50
C GLU A 103 2.99 -15.66 13.58
N GLY A 104 4.24 -15.37 13.98
CA GLY A 104 5.41 -15.78 13.23
C GLY A 104 5.72 -17.27 13.39
N VAL A 105 6.18 -17.92 12.32
CA VAL A 105 6.61 -19.33 12.34
C VAL A 105 8.13 -19.42 12.22
N SER A 106 8.75 -20.00 13.24
CA SER A 106 10.18 -20.30 13.26
C SER A 106 10.43 -21.73 12.75
N LEU A 107 11.38 -21.85 11.82
CA LEU A 107 11.83 -23.16 11.34
C LEU A 107 12.78 -23.82 12.35
N LYS A 108 12.75 -25.16 12.39
CA LYS A 108 13.74 -25.94 13.15
C LYS A 108 15.13 -25.78 12.53
N ASP A 109 16.17 -25.82 13.36
CA ASP A 109 17.55 -25.82 12.87
C ASP A 109 17.88 -27.08 12.05
N GLY A 110 18.98 -27.03 11.30
CA GLY A 110 19.41 -28.11 10.40
C GLY A 110 18.80 -27.99 9.01
N GLU A 111 18.34 -29.11 8.46
CA GLU A 111 17.87 -29.23 7.07
C GLU A 111 16.68 -28.31 6.75
N GLU A 112 15.74 -28.15 7.69
CA GLU A 112 14.54 -27.32 7.50
C GLU A 112 14.91 -25.85 7.26
N LYS A 113 15.81 -25.30 8.08
CA LYS A 113 16.33 -23.94 7.92
C LYS A 113 17.14 -23.76 6.63
N GLN A 114 17.87 -24.78 6.19
CA GLN A 114 18.58 -24.76 4.91
C GLN A 114 17.61 -24.71 3.72
N ARG A 115 16.55 -25.52 3.74
CA ARG A 115 15.47 -25.48 2.75
C ARG A 115 14.77 -24.13 2.75
N GLY A 116 14.49 -23.56 3.93
CA GLY A 116 13.91 -22.22 4.06
C GLY A 116 14.79 -21.16 3.40
N LYS A 117 16.11 -21.18 3.68
CA LYS A 117 17.07 -20.26 3.05
C LYS A 117 17.10 -20.40 1.52
N LYS A 118 17.06 -21.63 1.00
CA LYS A 118 16.96 -21.88 -0.44
C LYS A 118 15.67 -21.32 -1.03
N SER A 119 14.53 -21.48 -0.35
CA SER A 119 13.26 -20.93 -0.82
C SER A 119 13.26 -19.39 -0.85
N VAL A 120 13.97 -18.74 0.07
CA VAL A 120 14.17 -17.27 0.03
C VAL A 120 14.98 -16.86 -1.19
N ASP A 121 16.00 -17.62 -1.58
CA ASP A 121 16.79 -17.33 -2.79
C ASP A 121 15.94 -17.43 -4.07
N ASP A 122 14.96 -18.35 -4.10
CA ASP A 122 14.07 -18.64 -5.23
C ASP A 122 12.88 -17.67 -5.30
N TYR A 123 12.14 -17.51 -4.20
CA TYR A 123 10.88 -16.74 -4.15
C TYR A 123 11.03 -15.38 -3.47
N GLY A 124 12.13 -15.11 -2.77
CA GLY A 124 12.27 -13.91 -1.93
C GLY A 124 11.51 -13.98 -0.62
N PHE A 125 11.05 -15.17 -0.20
CA PHE A 125 10.47 -15.39 1.11
C PHE A 125 10.56 -16.87 1.51
N ASN A 126 10.29 -17.15 2.77
CA ASN A 126 10.43 -18.48 3.34
C ASN A 126 9.22 -19.36 3.04
N GLU A 127 9.20 -19.97 1.85
CA GLU A 127 8.14 -20.90 1.42
C GLU A 127 8.00 -22.07 2.41
N VAL A 128 9.09 -22.54 3.03
CA VAL A 128 9.02 -23.66 4.00
C VAL A 128 8.27 -23.27 5.28
N ALA A 129 8.42 -22.02 5.75
CA ALA A 129 7.61 -21.53 6.87
C ALA A 129 6.15 -21.36 6.44
N SER A 130 5.96 -20.84 5.23
CA SER A 130 4.65 -20.64 4.60
C SER A 130 3.85 -21.94 4.38
N GLU A 131 4.52 -23.06 4.06
CA GLU A 131 3.92 -24.39 3.90
C GLU A 131 3.44 -25.01 5.24
N LYS A 132 4.01 -24.59 6.36
CA LYS A 132 3.60 -25.05 7.71
C LYS A 132 2.37 -24.33 8.23
N ILE A 133 2.01 -23.21 7.60
CA ILE A 133 0.90 -22.36 7.98
C ILE A 133 -0.34 -22.83 7.21
N SER A 134 -1.46 -22.97 7.92
CA SER A 134 -2.74 -23.32 7.30
C SER A 134 -3.07 -22.36 6.15
N LEU A 135 -3.57 -22.89 5.03
CA LEU A 135 -4.12 -22.08 3.94
C LEU A 135 -5.34 -21.27 4.39
N ASP A 136 -5.99 -21.71 5.47
CA ASP A 136 -7.18 -21.10 6.07
C ASP A 136 -6.88 -20.34 7.38
N ARG A 137 -5.61 -20.02 7.68
CA ARG A 137 -5.27 -19.29 8.90
C ARG A 137 -6.01 -17.95 8.98
N HIS A 138 -6.29 -17.49 10.18
CA HIS A 138 -6.76 -16.12 10.38
C HIS A 138 -5.57 -15.14 10.32
N ALA A 139 -5.72 -14.07 9.55
CA ALA A 139 -4.85 -12.92 9.64
C ALA A 139 -5.04 -12.20 10.99
N ARG A 140 -4.02 -11.49 11.46
CA ARG A 140 -4.12 -10.68 12.68
C ARG A 140 -5.07 -9.51 12.45
N ASP A 141 -6.05 -9.32 13.35
CA ASP A 141 -6.90 -8.11 13.31
C ASP A 141 -6.10 -6.90 13.85
N THR A 142 -5.52 -6.15 12.93
CA THR A 142 -4.71 -4.94 13.13
C THR A 142 -5.53 -3.65 13.03
N ARG A 143 -6.84 -3.76 12.73
CA ARG A 143 -7.73 -2.61 12.55
C ARG A 143 -7.88 -1.85 13.86
N PRO A 144 -8.03 -0.51 13.82
CA PRO A 144 -8.44 0.25 15.00
C PRO A 144 -9.78 -0.27 15.54
N GLU A 145 -9.94 -0.28 16.88
CA GLU A 145 -11.12 -0.84 17.53
C GLU A 145 -12.44 -0.19 17.07
N GLU A 146 -12.42 1.10 16.70
CA GLU A 146 -13.57 1.80 16.13
C GLU A 146 -14.12 1.13 14.86
N CYS A 147 -13.29 0.42 14.09
CA CYS A 147 -13.70 -0.24 12.86
C CYS A 147 -14.78 -1.31 13.07
N LYS A 148 -14.82 -1.91 14.27
CA LYS A 148 -15.79 -2.94 14.63
C LYS A 148 -17.19 -2.41 14.91
N TYR A 149 -17.37 -1.09 14.99
CA TYR A 149 -18.64 -0.45 15.33
C TYR A 149 -19.31 0.27 14.16
N TRP A 150 -18.78 0.11 12.94
CA TRP A 150 -19.41 0.63 11.73
C TRP A 150 -20.50 -0.30 11.22
N LYS A 151 -21.69 0.27 11.00
CA LYS A 151 -22.77 -0.37 10.24
C LYS A 151 -22.70 0.10 8.79
N TYR A 152 -22.38 -0.80 7.89
CA TYR A 152 -22.34 -0.56 6.44
C TYR A 152 -23.72 -0.84 5.82
N PRO A 153 -23.99 -0.38 4.57
CA PRO A 153 -25.21 -0.71 3.87
C PRO A 153 -25.50 -2.21 3.82
N SER A 154 -26.78 -2.56 3.75
CA SER A 154 -27.22 -3.94 3.61
C SER A 154 -26.68 -4.55 2.31
N ILE A 155 -26.55 -5.87 2.31
CA ILE A 155 -25.81 -6.61 1.28
C ILE A 155 -26.41 -6.43 -0.13
N ASP A 156 -27.72 -6.21 -0.22
CA ASP A 156 -28.48 -5.93 -1.45
C ASP A 156 -28.20 -4.54 -2.05
N LYS A 157 -27.59 -3.64 -1.28
CA LYS A 157 -27.23 -2.28 -1.72
C LYS A 157 -25.76 -2.15 -2.14
N LEU A 158 -24.93 -3.14 -1.84
CA LEU A 158 -23.51 -3.11 -2.19
C LEU A 158 -23.29 -3.78 -3.56
N PRO A 159 -22.37 -3.23 -4.38
CA PRO A 159 -22.00 -3.84 -5.65
C PRO A 159 -21.28 -5.18 -5.44
N THR A 160 -21.40 -6.09 -6.40
CA THR A 160 -20.63 -7.35 -6.37
C THR A 160 -19.18 -7.13 -6.80
N ALA A 161 -18.27 -7.98 -6.32
CA ALA A 161 -16.83 -7.84 -6.53
C ALA A 161 -16.23 -9.07 -7.23
N SER A 162 -15.38 -8.82 -8.23
CA SER A 162 -14.46 -9.80 -8.80
C SER A 162 -13.05 -9.52 -8.27
N VAL A 163 -12.43 -10.50 -7.62
CA VAL A 163 -11.06 -10.36 -7.12
C VAL A 163 -10.08 -10.90 -8.16
N VAL A 164 -9.17 -10.06 -8.64
CA VAL A 164 -8.16 -10.39 -9.65
C VAL A 164 -6.81 -10.54 -8.99
N LEU A 165 -6.21 -11.73 -9.11
CA LEU A 165 -4.87 -12.06 -8.62
C LEU A 165 -3.96 -12.32 -9.81
N VAL A 166 -2.98 -11.46 -10.04
CA VAL A 166 -1.96 -11.64 -11.09
C VAL A 166 -0.71 -12.26 -10.49
N PHE A 167 -0.14 -13.25 -11.17
CA PHE A 167 1.10 -13.89 -10.73
C PHE A 167 1.95 -14.41 -11.88
N PHE A 168 3.23 -14.61 -11.59
CA PHE A 168 4.23 -15.26 -12.43
C PHE A 168 5.18 -16.03 -11.52
N ASP A 169 5.26 -17.36 -11.67
CA ASP A 169 6.09 -18.26 -10.86
C ASP A 169 5.97 -18.04 -9.34
N GLU A 170 4.75 -17.77 -8.86
CA GLU A 170 4.50 -17.53 -7.43
C GLU A 170 4.62 -18.83 -6.61
N GLY A 171 5.05 -18.68 -5.35
CA GLY A 171 5.07 -19.78 -4.38
C GLY A 171 3.67 -20.37 -4.19
N TRP A 172 3.58 -21.70 -4.13
CA TRP A 172 2.30 -22.40 -4.06
C TRP A 172 1.49 -21.98 -2.82
N SER A 173 2.12 -21.99 -1.65
CA SER A 173 1.42 -21.79 -0.39
C SER A 173 0.89 -20.35 -0.23
N THR A 174 1.63 -19.34 -0.70
CA THR A 174 1.18 -17.94 -0.67
C THR A 174 0.07 -17.65 -1.67
N LEU A 175 0.20 -18.11 -2.92
CA LEU A 175 -0.84 -17.97 -3.93
C LEU A 175 -2.15 -18.59 -3.47
N VAL A 176 -2.08 -19.83 -2.98
CA VAL A 176 -3.27 -20.56 -2.54
C VAL A 176 -3.88 -19.94 -1.30
N ARG A 177 -3.06 -19.56 -0.31
CA ARG A 177 -3.56 -18.91 0.90
C ARG A 177 -4.20 -17.55 0.60
N THR A 178 -3.72 -16.82 -0.41
CA THR A 178 -4.32 -15.54 -0.80
C THR A 178 -5.78 -15.70 -1.19
N PHE A 179 -6.09 -16.60 -2.13
CA PHE A 179 -7.47 -16.74 -2.56
C PHE A 179 -8.33 -17.50 -1.53
N HIS A 180 -7.75 -18.38 -0.70
CA HIS A 180 -8.45 -18.93 0.46
C HIS A 180 -8.86 -17.81 1.44
N SER A 181 -7.93 -16.90 1.75
CA SER A 181 -8.19 -15.74 2.62
C SER A 181 -9.32 -14.87 2.07
N VAL A 182 -9.32 -14.59 0.76
CA VAL A 182 -10.43 -13.87 0.09
C VAL A 182 -11.77 -14.59 0.31
N ILE A 183 -11.83 -15.91 0.08
CA ILE A 183 -13.06 -16.70 0.24
C ILE A 183 -13.52 -16.71 1.70
N ASN A 184 -12.60 -16.85 2.64
CA ASN A 184 -12.91 -17.01 4.06
C ASN A 184 -13.37 -15.70 4.72
N THR A 185 -12.95 -14.55 4.19
CA THR A 185 -13.16 -13.23 4.82
C THR A 185 -14.12 -12.31 4.05
N SER A 186 -14.64 -12.76 2.91
CA SER A 186 -15.60 -12.01 2.10
C SER A 186 -17.04 -12.54 2.26
N PRO A 187 -18.06 -11.68 2.37
CA PRO A 187 -19.45 -12.12 2.27
C PRO A 187 -19.71 -12.82 0.93
N LYS A 188 -20.32 -14.02 0.98
CA LYS A 188 -20.48 -14.90 -0.19
C LYS A 188 -21.31 -14.26 -1.30
N GLU A 189 -22.27 -13.43 -0.93
CA GLU A 189 -23.18 -12.76 -1.84
C GLU A 189 -22.51 -11.58 -2.56
N LEU A 190 -21.45 -11.01 -1.97
CA LEU A 190 -20.68 -9.92 -2.58
C LEU A 190 -19.54 -10.44 -3.46
N LEU A 191 -18.95 -11.60 -3.16
CA LEU A 191 -17.87 -12.19 -3.94
C LEU A 191 -18.41 -12.92 -5.17
N LYS A 192 -18.29 -12.29 -6.35
CA LYS A 192 -18.80 -12.83 -7.60
C LYS A 192 -17.93 -13.94 -8.18
N ASP A 193 -16.62 -13.69 -8.25
CA ASP A 193 -15.60 -14.64 -8.66
C ASP A 193 -14.19 -14.18 -8.23
N ILE A 194 -13.25 -15.12 -8.29
CA ILE A 194 -11.82 -14.87 -8.14
C ILE A 194 -11.13 -15.29 -9.43
N ILE A 195 -10.34 -14.40 -10.01
CA ILE A 195 -9.67 -14.60 -11.29
C ILE A 195 -8.17 -14.66 -11.04
N LEU A 196 -7.64 -15.87 -11.17
CA LEU A 196 -6.22 -16.18 -11.11
C LEU A 196 -5.63 -15.97 -12.52
N VAL A 197 -4.92 -14.87 -12.71
CA VAL A 197 -4.26 -14.52 -13.97
C VAL A 197 -2.81 -14.96 -13.92
N ASP A 198 -2.51 -16.04 -14.63
CA ASP A 198 -1.16 -16.55 -14.83
C ASP A 198 -0.48 -15.83 -16.00
N ASP A 199 0.49 -14.97 -15.68
CA ASP A 199 1.31 -14.24 -16.64
C ASP A 199 2.45 -15.10 -17.22
N TYR A 200 2.09 -16.28 -17.74
CA TYR A 200 2.98 -17.18 -18.45
C TYR A 200 4.04 -17.88 -17.57
N SER A 201 3.64 -18.38 -16.40
CA SER A 201 4.50 -19.15 -15.48
C SER A 201 4.97 -20.49 -16.08
N ASP A 202 6.17 -20.94 -15.69
CA ASP A 202 6.77 -22.20 -16.17
C ASP A 202 6.58 -23.37 -15.19
N GLU A 203 6.34 -23.08 -13.91
CA GLU A 203 6.32 -24.08 -12.84
C GLU A 203 5.10 -25.04 -12.89
N GLU A 204 5.33 -26.35 -12.72
CA GLU A 204 4.28 -27.38 -12.83
C GLU A 204 3.18 -27.24 -11.78
N HIS A 205 3.51 -26.76 -10.57
CA HIS A 205 2.51 -26.51 -9.53
C HIS A 205 1.52 -25.41 -9.93
N ILE A 206 1.92 -24.52 -10.83
CA ILE A 206 1.05 -23.50 -11.40
C ILE A 206 0.31 -24.03 -12.63
N THR A 207 1.03 -24.63 -13.58
CA THR A 207 0.47 -24.93 -14.90
C THR A 207 -0.44 -26.17 -14.92
N VAL A 208 -0.22 -27.11 -13.99
CA VAL A 208 -0.96 -28.38 -13.92
C VAL A 208 -1.76 -28.46 -12.62
N ARG A 209 -1.10 -28.32 -11.47
CA ARG A 209 -1.73 -28.58 -10.16
C ARG A 209 -2.79 -27.54 -9.80
N LEU A 210 -2.55 -26.25 -10.06
CA LEU A 210 -3.48 -25.18 -9.69
C LEU A 210 -4.83 -25.29 -10.44
N PRO A 211 -4.88 -25.43 -11.79
CA PRO A 211 -6.14 -25.64 -12.51
C PRO A 211 -6.95 -26.83 -12.01
N GLU A 212 -6.29 -27.92 -11.60
CA GLU A 212 -6.98 -29.07 -11.00
C GLU A 212 -7.51 -28.74 -9.61
N TYR A 213 -6.67 -28.12 -8.77
CA TYR A 213 -6.99 -27.79 -7.39
C TYR A 213 -8.19 -26.85 -7.27
N ILE A 214 -8.34 -25.88 -8.18
CA ILE A 214 -9.42 -24.89 -8.10
C ILE A 214 -10.81 -25.44 -8.47
N LYS A 215 -10.90 -26.63 -9.06
CA LYS A 215 -12.18 -27.25 -9.43
C LYS A 215 -13.13 -27.43 -8.24
N LYS A 216 -12.59 -27.58 -7.01
CA LYS A 216 -13.39 -27.74 -5.79
C LYS A 216 -14.28 -26.55 -5.43
N TRP A 217 -14.05 -25.38 -6.03
CA TRP A 217 -14.90 -24.20 -5.84
C TRP A 217 -15.93 -24.00 -6.95
N ASN A 218 -16.18 -25.02 -7.76
CA ASN A 218 -17.31 -25.09 -8.71
C ASN A 218 -17.43 -23.84 -9.61
N GLY A 219 -16.29 -23.30 -10.06
CA GLY A 219 -16.23 -22.13 -10.96
C GLY A 219 -16.20 -20.76 -10.28
N LEU A 220 -16.24 -20.68 -8.94
CA LEU A 220 -16.01 -19.42 -8.21
C LEU A 220 -14.58 -18.91 -8.44
N VAL A 221 -13.60 -19.82 -8.39
CA VAL A 221 -12.20 -19.52 -8.70
C VAL A 221 -11.91 -19.93 -10.14
N LYS A 222 -11.40 -19.01 -10.94
CA LYS A 222 -11.17 -19.16 -12.39
C LYS A 222 -9.69 -18.97 -12.70
N TYR A 223 -9.17 -19.77 -13.61
CA TYR A 223 -7.79 -19.69 -14.09
C TYR A 223 -7.77 -19.11 -15.51
N VAL A 224 -7.01 -18.04 -15.69
CA VAL A 224 -6.82 -17.33 -16.96
C VAL A 224 -5.33 -17.24 -17.22
N ARG A 225 -4.85 -17.83 -18.31
CA ARG A 225 -3.42 -17.82 -18.65
C ARG A 225 -3.16 -16.97 -19.89
N THR A 226 -2.15 -16.11 -19.82
CA THR A 226 -1.68 -15.33 -20.97
C THR A 226 -0.88 -16.21 -21.95
N LYS A 227 -0.86 -15.86 -23.23
CA LYS A 227 -0.17 -16.65 -24.27
C LYS A 227 1.35 -16.43 -24.29
N GLN A 228 1.80 -15.35 -23.65
CA GLN A 228 3.19 -14.94 -23.50
C GLN A 228 3.27 -14.05 -22.25
N ARG A 229 4.47 -13.84 -21.72
CA ARG A 229 4.66 -12.92 -20.60
C ARG A 229 4.39 -11.47 -21.03
N VAL A 230 3.26 -10.92 -20.59
CA VAL A 230 2.82 -9.56 -20.93
C VAL A 230 3.16 -8.54 -19.83
N GLY A 231 3.46 -9.01 -18.62
CA GLY A 231 3.76 -8.17 -17.47
C GLY A 231 2.53 -7.84 -16.62
N LEU A 232 2.79 -7.34 -15.41
CA LEU A 232 1.79 -7.08 -14.37
C LEU A 232 0.64 -6.19 -14.86
N VAL A 233 0.97 -5.11 -15.57
CA VAL A 233 -0.02 -4.10 -16.00
C VAL A 233 -1.03 -4.70 -16.97
N GLU A 234 -0.60 -5.30 -18.08
CA GLU A 234 -1.52 -5.90 -19.05
C GLU A 234 -2.23 -7.12 -18.46
N ALA A 235 -1.56 -7.93 -17.63
CA ALA A 235 -2.19 -9.06 -16.96
C ALA A 235 -3.34 -8.62 -16.01
N ARG A 236 -3.21 -7.48 -15.32
CA ARG A 236 -4.31 -6.88 -14.56
C ARG A 236 -5.48 -6.51 -15.45
N VAL A 237 -5.23 -5.97 -16.65
CA VAL A 237 -6.28 -5.65 -17.62
C VAL A 237 -6.96 -6.92 -18.17
N VAL A 238 -6.20 -7.99 -18.42
CA VAL A 238 -6.74 -9.31 -18.80
C VAL A 238 -7.71 -9.83 -17.72
N GLY A 239 -7.30 -9.78 -16.45
CA GLY A 239 -8.16 -10.14 -15.32
C GLY A 239 -9.41 -9.27 -15.19
N ALA A 240 -9.24 -7.94 -15.33
CA ALA A 240 -10.34 -6.98 -15.33
C ALA A 240 -11.37 -7.25 -16.44
N ARG A 241 -10.92 -7.67 -17.63
CA ARG A 241 -11.82 -8.06 -18.74
C ARG A 241 -12.61 -9.33 -18.40
N ALA A 242 -11.96 -10.30 -17.75
CA ALA A 242 -12.57 -11.57 -17.34
C ALA A 242 -13.54 -11.46 -16.14
N ALA A 243 -13.43 -10.38 -15.33
CA ALA A 243 -14.27 -10.09 -14.17
C ALA A 243 -15.77 -10.13 -14.50
N GLN A 244 -16.59 -10.67 -13.60
CA GLN A 244 -18.05 -10.68 -13.74
C GLN A 244 -18.78 -9.77 -12.74
N GLY A 245 -18.10 -9.32 -11.68
CA GLY A 245 -18.63 -8.40 -10.69
C GLY A 245 -18.71 -6.96 -11.19
N ASP A 246 -19.47 -6.16 -10.46
CA ASP A 246 -19.61 -4.72 -10.71
C ASP A 246 -18.31 -3.95 -10.39
N VAL A 247 -17.57 -4.43 -9.39
CA VAL A 247 -16.29 -3.89 -8.93
C VAL A 247 -15.15 -4.87 -9.24
N ILE A 248 -14.05 -4.35 -9.75
CA ILE A 248 -12.77 -5.07 -9.83
C ILE A 248 -11.99 -4.78 -8.56
N VAL A 249 -11.56 -5.83 -7.87
CA VAL A 249 -10.64 -5.73 -6.75
C VAL A 249 -9.33 -6.40 -7.15
N ILE A 250 -8.25 -5.63 -7.24
CA ILE A 250 -6.91 -6.16 -7.56
C ILE A 250 -6.20 -6.41 -6.24
N LEU A 251 -5.64 -7.61 -6.08
CA LEU A 251 -4.70 -7.95 -5.01
C LEU A 251 -3.47 -8.64 -5.63
N ASP A 252 -2.32 -8.50 -4.98
CA ASP A 252 -1.15 -9.30 -5.33
C ASP A 252 -1.33 -10.74 -4.82
N ALA A 253 -0.63 -11.70 -5.44
CA ALA A 253 -0.80 -13.13 -5.20
C ALA A 253 -0.20 -13.66 -3.88
N HIS A 254 0.19 -12.77 -2.98
CA HIS A 254 0.81 -13.08 -1.70
C HIS A 254 0.27 -12.13 -0.63
N CYS A 255 -1.06 -12.10 -0.54
CA CYS A 255 -1.82 -11.25 0.36
C CYS A 255 -2.69 -12.09 1.31
N GLU A 256 -3.02 -11.51 2.47
CA GLU A 256 -3.97 -12.10 3.42
C GLU A 256 -4.96 -11.03 3.87
N CYS A 257 -6.23 -11.22 3.54
CA CYS A 257 -7.29 -10.29 3.85
C CYS A 257 -7.66 -10.38 5.34
N VAL A 258 -7.80 -9.23 5.99
CA VAL A 258 -8.30 -9.17 7.38
C VAL A 258 -9.82 -9.29 7.38
N THR A 259 -10.39 -9.76 8.48
CA THR A 259 -11.83 -9.79 8.72
C THR A 259 -12.50 -8.48 8.31
N ASN A 260 -13.64 -8.58 7.58
CA ASN A 260 -14.46 -7.44 7.17
C ASN A 260 -13.70 -6.41 6.29
N TRP A 261 -12.73 -6.87 5.48
CA TRP A 261 -11.98 -5.99 4.56
C TRP A 261 -12.81 -5.50 3.36
N LEU A 262 -13.71 -6.32 2.83
CA LEU A 262 -14.39 -6.06 1.55
C LEU A 262 -15.56 -5.06 1.66
N PRO A 263 -16.52 -5.19 2.60
CA PRO A 263 -17.66 -4.26 2.69
C PRO A 263 -17.29 -2.77 2.83
N PRO A 264 -16.26 -2.38 3.60
CA PRO A 264 -15.81 -0.99 3.66
C PRO A 264 -15.38 -0.44 2.30
N LEU A 265 -14.66 -1.22 1.48
CA LEU A 265 -14.23 -0.81 0.14
C LEU A 265 -15.43 -0.61 -0.79
N LEU A 266 -16.32 -1.59 -0.84
CA LEU A 266 -17.49 -1.57 -1.71
C LEU A 266 -18.47 -0.45 -1.35
N THR A 267 -18.59 -0.11 -0.07
CA THR A 267 -19.41 1.01 0.39
C THR A 267 -18.96 2.34 -0.24
N ARG A 268 -17.64 2.56 -0.39
CA ARG A 268 -17.13 3.80 -0.98
C ARG A 268 -17.44 3.91 -2.47
N ILE A 269 -17.40 2.79 -3.18
CA ILE A 269 -17.74 2.73 -4.59
C ILE A 269 -19.26 2.84 -4.78
N ALA A 270 -20.06 2.27 -3.89
CA ALA A 270 -21.53 2.40 -3.90
C ALA A 270 -21.96 3.86 -3.72
N LEU A 271 -21.31 4.59 -2.80
CA LEU A 271 -21.56 6.02 -2.56
C LEU A 271 -21.12 6.89 -3.74
N ASN A 272 -19.97 6.58 -4.33
CA ASN A 272 -19.47 7.28 -5.51
C ASN A 272 -18.73 6.30 -6.43
N ARG A 273 -19.37 5.95 -7.55
CA ARG A 273 -18.85 5.03 -8.57
C ARG A 273 -17.46 5.40 -9.08
N LYS A 274 -17.11 6.70 -9.07
CA LYS A 274 -15.80 7.20 -9.52
C LYS A 274 -14.72 7.18 -8.43
N THR A 275 -14.94 6.44 -7.34
CA THR A 275 -13.95 6.25 -6.28
C THR A 275 -13.04 5.06 -6.60
N LEU A 276 -11.74 5.29 -6.52
CA LEU A 276 -10.72 4.25 -6.37
C LEU A 276 -10.49 4.03 -4.88
N ALA A 277 -11.01 2.93 -4.34
CA ALA A 277 -10.91 2.59 -2.92
C ALA A 277 -9.69 1.70 -2.68
N VAL A 278 -8.87 2.04 -1.68
CA VAL A 278 -7.58 1.37 -1.40
C VAL A 278 -7.60 0.89 0.05
N PRO A 279 -7.33 -0.40 0.33
CA PRO A 279 -7.19 -0.87 1.70
C PRO A 279 -5.90 -0.34 2.35
N ILE A 280 -5.85 -0.33 3.68
CA ILE A 280 -4.59 -0.22 4.40
C ILE A 280 -3.79 -1.51 4.17
N VAL A 281 -2.54 -1.36 3.74
CA VAL A 281 -1.67 -2.48 3.37
C VAL A 281 -0.76 -2.83 4.53
N ASP A 282 -1.13 -3.88 5.26
CA ASP A 282 -0.34 -4.40 6.37
C ASP A 282 0.87 -5.20 5.87
N GLY A 283 1.87 -5.40 6.73
CA GLY A 283 3.10 -6.09 6.37
C GLY A 283 3.12 -7.55 6.82
N ILE A 284 3.30 -8.47 5.88
CA ILE A 284 3.66 -9.86 6.17
C ILE A 284 5.17 -10.01 5.99
N GLU A 285 5.86 -10.39 7.06
CA GLU A 285 7.31 -10.51 7.07
C GLU A 285 7.78 -11.75 6.29
N TRP A 286 8.74 -11.60 5.39
CA TRP A 286 9.11 -12.66 4.44
C TRP A 286 9.73 -13.92 5.07
N ASN A 287 10.38 -13.82 6.22
CA ASN A 287 11.11 -14.94 6.82
C ASN A 287 10.23 -15.82 7.72
N THR A 288 9.34 -15.22 8.49
CA THR A 288 8.50 -15.86 9.52
C THR A 288 7.02 -15.83 9.19
N LEU A 289 6.60 -15.04 8.21
CA LEU A 289 5.21 -14.84 7.78
C LEU A 289 4.33 -14.23 8.89
N GLN A 290 4.96 -13.52 9.83
CA GLN A 290 4.26 -12.74 10.86
C GLN A 290 3.51 -11.58 10.20
N HIS A 291 2.24 -11.40 10.57
CA HIS A 291 1.40 -10.31 10.11
C HIS A 291 1.49 -9.11 11.07
N ASN A 292 1.96 -7.99 10.55
CA ASN A 292 2.22 -6.76 11.29
C ASN A 292 1.39 -5.61 10.72
N SER A 293 0.92 -4.73 11.61
CA SER A 293 0.22 -3.50 11.19
C SER A 293 1.15 -2.63 10.33
N ALA A 294 0.59 -2.02 9.28
CA ALA A 294 1.29 -1.03 8.46
C ALA A 294 1.81 0.15 9.29
N TYR A 295 1.01 0.56 10.27
CA TYR A 295 1.24 1.76 11.06
C TYR A 295 1.15 1.43 12.56
N PHE A 296 2.03 2.05 13.34
CA PHE A 296 2.03 1.94 14.80
C PHE A 296 1.35 3.17 15.41
N GLY A 297 0.55 2.91 16.45
CA GLY A 297 -0.14 3.95 17.20
C GLY A 297 -1.21 4.65 16.36
N ASP A 298 -1.26 5.97 16.50
CA ASP A 298 -2.38 6.79 16.05
C ASP A 298 -2.14 7.51 14.72
N THR A 299 -0.94 7.37 14.16
CA THR A 299 -0.52 8.06 12.94
C THR A 299 -1.09 7.38 11.71
N ARG A 300 -1.65 8.19 10.80
CA ARG A 300 -2.19 7.74 9.52
C ARG A 300 -1.47 8.45 8.40
N TYR A 301 -1.18 7.72 7.34
CA TYR A 301 -0.41 8.20 6.20
C TYR A 301 -1.25 8.21 4.94
N ARG A 302 -0.79 8.92 3.92
CA ARG A 302 -1.33 8.87 2.57
C ARG A 302 -0.20 8.86 1.56
N GLY A 303 -0.44 8.24 0.42
CA GLY A 303 0.55 8.08 -0.64
C GLY A 303 0.82 9.41 -1.34
N ILE A 304 2.11 9.75 -1.46
CA ILE A 304 2.65 10.86 -2.24
C ILE A 304 3.84 10.36 -3.08
N TRP A 305 4.56 11.24 -3.76
CA TRP A 305 5.80 10.90 -4.45
C TRP A 305 6.82 12.03 -4.34
N GLU A 306 8.01 11.83 -4.86
CA GLU A 306 8.93 12.93 -5.18
C GLU A 306 9.10 13.07 -6.71
N TRP A 307 9.68 14.17 -7.19
CA TRP A 307 9.66 14.53 -8.61
C TRP A 307 10.33 13.53 -9.57
N GLY A 308 11.09 12.55 -9.08
CA GLY A 308 11.64 11.41 -9.81
C GLY A 308 10.75 10.16 -9.83
N PHE A 309 9.49 10.24 -9.38
CA PHE A 309 8.52 9.15 -9.25
C PHE A 309 8.88 8.05 -8.24
N LEU A 310 9.69 8.36 -7.23
CA LEU A 310 9.80 7.47 -6.07
C LEU A 310 8.57 7.62 -5.16
N TYR A 311 7.93 6.49 -4.82
CA TYR A 311 6.75 6.47 -3.96
C TYR A 311 7.14 6.85 -2.53
N LYS A 312 6.32 7.68 -1.90
CA LYS A 312 6.53 8.16 -0.54
C LYS A 312 5.20 8.15 0.21
N GLU A 313 5.28 8.19 1.53
CA GLU A 313 4.12 8.36 2.37
C GLU A 313 4.32 9.56 3.27
N THR A 314 3.25 10.31 3.51
CA THR A 314 3.26 11.42 4.46
C THR A 314 2.04 11.34 5.35
N GLU A 315 2.15 11.85 6.58
CA GLU A 315 1.00 11.89 7.48
C GLU A 315 -0.15 12.66 6.83
N ILE A 316 -1.38 12.24 7.08
CA ILE A 316 -2.57 12.99 6.65
C ILE A 316 -2.45 14.43 7.17
N PRO A 317 -2.47 15.47 6.31
CA PRO A 317 -2.34 16.84 6.74
C PRO A 317 -3.43 17.24 7.74
N GLU A 318 -3.09 18.12 8.67
CA GLU A 318 -3.99 18.56 9.75
C GLU A 318 -5.34 19.06 9.23
N ARG A 319 -5.33 19.79 8.11
CA ARG A 319 -6.54 20.30 7.44
C ARG A 319 -7.52 19.20 7.03
N GLU A 320 -7.05 17.99 6.71
CA GLU A 320 -7.93 16.87 6.38
C GLU A 320 -8.32 16.10 7.63
N ARG A 321 -7.40 15.93 8.59
CA ARG A 321 -7.71 15.27 9.88
C ARG A 321 -8.82 16.00 10.64
N ASN A 322 -8.81 17.33 10.64
CA ASN A 322 -9.80 18.14 11.35
C ASN A 322 -11.21 18.10 10.73
N LYS A 323 -11.35 17.60 9.49
CA LYS A 323 -12.66 17.38 8.85
C LYS A 323 -13.30 16.04 9.25
N MET A 324 -12.51 15.12 9.79
CA MET A 324 -12.96 13.78 10.11
C MET A 324 -13.72 13.80 11.44
N LYS A 325 -14.92 13.24 11.44
CA LYS A 325 -15.72 13.07 12.66
C LYS A 325 -15.21 11.88 13.47
N TYR A 326 -14.78 10.83 12.79
CA TYR A 326 -14.25 9.61 13.41
C TYR A 326 -12.88 9.26 12.85
N ARG A 327 -12.07 8.58 13.66
CA ARG A 327 -10.67 8.27 13.29
C ARG A 327 -10.56 7.17 12.24
N THR A 328 -11.65 6.48 11.99
CA THR A 328 -11.72 5.33 11.09
C THR A 328 -12.48 5.63 9.79
N GLU A 329 -12.83 6.91 9.57
CA GLU A 329 -13.38 7.34 8.28
C GLU A 329 -12.31 7.20 7.16
N PRO A 330 -12.71 6.84 5.94
CA PRO A 330 -11.83 6.90 4.77
C PRO A 330 -11.33 8.33 4.51
N TYR A 331 -10.17 8.44 3.88
CA TYR A 331 -9.57 9.74 3.57
C TYR A 331 -8.93 9.77 2.19
N LYS A 332 -8.86 10.97 1.62
CA LYS A 332 -8.35 11.21 0.27
C LYS A 332 -6.83 11.12 0.22
N SER A 333 -6.31 10.38 -0.78
CA SER A 333 -4.88 10.23 -1.03
C SER A 333 -4.50 10.70 -2.43
N PRO A 334 -3.41 11.48 -2.61
CA PRO A 334 -2.92 11.87 -3.92
C PRO A 334 -2.58 10.68 -4.84
N THR A 335 -1.96 9.64 -4.29
CA THR A 335 -1.64 8.40 -5.01
C THR A 335 -1.89 7.16 -4.12
N HIS A 336 -1.72 5.97 -4.69
CA HIS A 336 -1.72 4.70 -3.97
C HIS A 336 -0.44 3.90 -4.28
N ALA A 337 -0.19 2.82 -3.53
CA ALA A 337 1.00 1.98 -3.68
C ALA A 337 0.99 1.12 -4.97
N GLY A 338 -0.17 0.92 -5.60
CA GLY A 338 -0.32 0.17 -6.86
C GLY A 338 -0.84 -1.27 -6.74
N GLY A 339 -0.45 -1.99 -5.68
CA GLY A 339 -0.69 -3.43 -5.53
C GLY A 339 -2.14 -3.85 -5.23
N LEU A 340 -2.83 -3.06 -4.40
CA LEU A 340 -4.12 -3.43 -3.82
C LEU A 340 -5.12 -2.29 -4.01
N LEU A 341 -6.25 -2.54 -4.68
CA LEU A 341 -7.28 -1.53 -4.93
C LEU A 341 -8.62 -2.14 -5.31
N ALA A 342 -9.68 -1.35 -5.19
CA ALA A 342 -11.02 -1.64 -5.68
C ALA A 342 -11.55 -0.47 -6.52
N ILE A 343 -12.13 -0.77 -7.68
CA ILE A 343 -12.66 0.23 -8.61
C ILE A 343 -13.89 -0.33 -9.35
N ASP A 344 -14.90 0.52 -9.59
CA ASP A 344 -16.02 0.17 -10.46
C ASP A 344 -15.52 -0.27 -11.84
N LYS A 345 -15.98 -1.43 -12.30
CA LYS A 345 -15.50 -2.05 -13.55
C LYS A 345 -15.74 -1.14 -14.75
N LYS A 346 -16.93 -0.54 -14.85
CA LYS A 346 -17.28 0.33 -15.97
C LYS A 346 -16.40 1.59 -15.95
N TRP A 347 -16.20 2.17 -14.77
CA TRP A 347 -15.36 3.36 -14.60
C TRP A 347 -13.90 3.09 -14.98
N PHE A 348 -13.35 1.94 -14.58
CA PHE A 348 -12.00 1.53 -14.98
C PHE A 348 -11.82 1.51 -16.51
N PHE A 349 -12.80 0.98 -17.25
CA PHE A 349 -12.74 0.96 -18.73
C PHE A 349 -13.11 2.32 -19.37
N GLU A 350 -13.97 3.13 -18.76
CA GLU A 350 -14.22 4.52 -19.18
C GLU A 350 -12.96 5.38 -19.08
N LEU A 351 -12.10 5.11 -18.10
CA LEU A 351 -10.75 5.70 -17.97
C LEU A 351 -9.72 5.13 -18.96
N GLY A 352 -10.12 4.22 -19.85
CA GLY A 352 -9.23 3.55 -20.79
C GLY A 352 -8.33 2.50 -20.15
N ALA A 353 -8.75 1.90 -19.02
CA ALA A 353 -7.97 0.97 -18.21
C ALA A 353 -6.57 1.53 -17.88
N TYR A 354 -5.57 0.68 -17.66
CA TYR A 354 -4.17 1.10 -17.70
C TYR A 354 -3.72 1.36 -19.14
N ASP A 355 -2.80 2.30 -19.34
CA ASP A 355 -2.10 2.47 -20.62
C ASP A 355 -1.36 1.18 -21.00
N PRO A 356 -1.70 0.53 -22.14
CA PRO A 356 -1.10 -0.73 -22.56
C PRO A 356 0.40 -0.61 -22.86
N ASP A 357 0.92 0.61 -23.03
CA ASP A 357 2.35 0.88 -23.24
C ASP A 357 3.12 1.15 -21.94
N ILE A 358 2.46 1.15 -20.78
CA ILE A 358 3.13 0.93 -19.50
C ILE A 358 3.44 -0.57 -19.40
N LYS A 359 4.67 -0.95 -19.74
CA LYS A 359 5.07 -2.35 -19.83
C LYS A 359 5.58 -2.87 -18.48
N ILE A 360 5.33 -4.15 -18.22
CA ILE A 360 5.83 -4.89 -17.05
C ILE A 360 5.32 -4.30 -15.74
N TRP A 361 5.98 -3.28 -15.19
CA TRP A 361 5.64 -2.65 -13.92
C TRP A 361 6.25 -1.24 -13.81
N GLY A 362 5.75 -0.44 -12.87
CA GLY A 362 6.26 0.88 -12.54
C GLY A 362 5.54 1.97 -13.34
N GLY A 363 5.01 2.97 -12.63
CA GLY A 363 4.30 4.10 -13.21
C GLY A 363 2.78 3.94 -13.21
N GLU A 364 2.27 2.71 -13.20
CA GLU A 364 0.84 2.42 -13.31
C GLU A 364 0.01 2.99 -12.14
N GLN A 365 0.60 3.04 -10.94
CA GLN A 365 -0.03 3.61 -9.75
C GLN A 365 -0.21 5.12 -9.86
N TYR A 366 0.79 5.82 -10.45
CA TYR A 366 0.69 7.26 -10.67
C TYR A 366 -0.27 7.57 -11.80
N GLU A 367 -0.17 6.81 -12.89
CA GLU A 367 -1.05 6.96 -14.04
C GLU A 367 -2.53 6.82 -13.66
N LEU A 368 -2.89 5.76 -12.94
CA LEU A 368 -4.26 5.53 -12.51
C LEU A 368 -4.72 6.59 -11.50
N SER A 369 -3.85 6.99 -10.57
CA SER A 369 -4.16 8.06 -9.61
C SER A 369 -4.44 9.39 -10.31
N PHE A 370 -3.59 9.77 -11.27
CA PHE A 370 -3.75 11.00 -12.04
C PHE A 370 -5.00 10.95 -12.90
N LYS A 371 -5.28 9.83 -13.59
CA LYS A 371 -6.54 9.60 -14.31
C LYS A 371 -7.75 9.81 -13.42
N VAL A 372 -7.81 9.10 -12.29
CA VAL A 372 -8.96 9.14 -11.39
C VAL A 372 -9.19 10.55 -10.88
N TRP A 373 -8.16 11.22 -10.36
CA TRP A 373 -8.31 12.58 -9.81
C TRP A 373 -8.62 13.62 -10.88
N MET A 374 -7.84 13.65 -11.96
CA MET A 374 -7.93 14.69 -12.96
C MET A 374 -9.20 14.53 -13.80
N CYS A 375 -9.75 13.33 -13.95
CA CYS A 375 -10.95 13.06 -14.75
C CYS A 375 -12.25 12.96 -13.89
N GLY A 376 -12.25 13.55 -12.70
CA GLY A 376 -13.46 13.79 -11.90
C GLY A 376 -13.85 12.67 -10.93
N GLY A 377 -12.94 11.76 -10.62
CA GLY A 377 -13.06 10.77 -9.55
C GLY A 377 -12.28 11.17 -8.30
N GLN A 378 -12.06 10.18 -7.42
CA GLN A 378 -11.29 10.37 -6.19
C GLN A 378 -10.60 9.07 -5.77
N VAL A 379 -9.42 9.20 -5.15
CA VAL A 379 -8.71 8.07 -4.53
C VAL A 379 -8.86 8.15 -3.02
N GLU A 380 -9.38 7.10 -2.40
CA GLU A 380 -9.63 7.04 -0.96
C GLU A 380 -8.95 5.83 -0.33
N TRP A 381 -8.20 6.06 0.74
CA TRP A 381 -7.69 5.00 1.60
C TRP A 381 -8.75 4.70 2.66
N VAL A 382 -9.19 3.43 2.72
CA VAL A 382 -10.32 2.99 3.52
C VAL A 382 -9.79 2.36 4.81
N THR A 383 -9.77 3.15 5.89
CA THR A 383 -9.11 2.79 7.16
C THR A 383 -9.58 1.46 7.76
N CYS A 384 -10.85 1.07 7.57
CA CYS A 384 -11.36 -0.19 8.11
C CYS A 384 -11.20 -1.41 7.20
N SER A 385 -10.62 -1.23 6.02
CA SER A 385 -10.23 -2.32 5.15
C SER A 385 -8.73 -2.55 5.27
N HIS A 386 -8.32 -3.72 5.75
CA HIS A 386 -6.93 -4.09 5.92
C HIS A 386 -6.63 -5.36 5.12
N VAL A 387 -5.50 -5.36 4.42
CA VAL A 387 -4.99 -6.53 3.72
C VAL A 387 -3.49 -6.61 3.96
N GLY A 388 -3.03 -7.72 4.53
CA GLY A 388 -1.62 -8.03 4.66
C GLY A 388 -1.00 -8.33 3.31
N HIS A 389 0.17 -7.78 3.05
CA HIS A 389 0.96 -8.00 1.85
C HIS A 389 2.36 -8.49 2.24
N LEU A 390 2.81 -9.57 1.61
CA LEU A 390 4.14 -10.12 1.85
C LEU A 390 5.22 -9.27 1.18
N TYR A 391 6.07 -8.65 2.01
CA TYR A 391 7.21 -7.87 1.54
C TYR A 391 8.42 -8.77 1.34
N ARG A 392 8.78 -9.04 0.08
CA ARG A 392 9.89 -9.95 -0.26
C ARG A 392 11.22 -9.49 0.33
N GLY A 393 11.97 -10.45 0.86
CA GLY A 393 13.34 -10.31 1.32
C GLY A 393 14.37 -10.40 0.20
N PRO A 394 15.67 -10.51 0.56
CA PRO A 394 16.76 -10.52 -0.40
C PRO A 394 16.76 -11.84 -1.20
N ARG A 395 16.34 -11.78 -2.47
CA ARG A 395 16.36 -12.89 -3.42
C ARG A 395 17.61 -12.88 -4.29
N ARG A 396 18.15 -14.06 -4.61
CA ARG A 396 19.28 -14.22 -5.56
C ARG A 396 18.80 -14.26 -7.01
N ARG A 397 17.67 -14.90 -7.27
CA ARG A 397 17.10 -14.95 -8.62
C ARG A 397 16.35 -13.66 -8.93
N SER A 398 16.69 -13.06 -10.06
CA SER A 398 15.93 -11.93 -10.55
C SER A 398 14.63 -12.40 -11.20
N MET A 399 13.44 -11.97 -10.75
CA MET A 399 12.19 -12.07 -11.55
C MET A 399 12.25 -11.21 -12.82
N HIS A 400 13.32 -10.43 -12.97
CA HIS A 400 13.55 -9.59 -14.12
C HIS A 400 13.94 -10.50 -15.29
N PRO A 401 13.30 -10.35 -16.48
CA PRO A 401 13.80 -10.97 -17.68
C PRO A 401 15.31 -10.72 -17.77
N ARG A 402 16.09 -11.75 -18.08
CA ARG A 402 17.55 -11.61 -18.22
C ARG A 402 17.83 -10.48 -19.22
N GLY A 403 18.34 -9.34 -18.73
CA GLY A 403 18.80 -8.23 -19.58
C GLY A 403 18.08 -6.88 -19.53
N GLY A 404 17.04 -6.67 -18.71
CA GLY A 404 16.49 -5.30 -18.57
C GLY A 404 15.40 -5.24 -17.52
N ASN A 405 15.34 -4.16 -16.72
CA ASN A 405 14.11 -3.79 -15.97
C ASN A 405 14.15 -2.44 -15.23
N LEU A 406 15.31 -1.85 -14.90
CA LEU A 406 15.34 -0.43 -14.49
C LEU A 406 15.01 0.49 -15.68
N HIS A 407 15.49 0.12 -16.86
CA HIS A 407 15.21 0.86 -18.09
C HIS A 407 13.71 0.95 -18.42
N GLN A 408 12.93 -0.12 -18.15
CA GLN A 408 11.50 -0.13 -18.50
C GLN A 408 10.67 0.74 -17.57
N SER A 409 10.91 0.70 -16.25
CA SER A 409 10.19 1.59 -15.31
C SER A 409 10.50 3.06 -15.59
N HIS A 410 11.72 3.38 -16.01
CA HIS A 410 12.10 4.73 -16.43
C HIS A 410 11.33 5.19 -17.67
N ILE A 411 11.18 4.33 -18.69
CA ILE A 411 10.32 4.60 -19.86
C ILE A 411 8.88 4.86 -19.42
N ASN A 412 8.33 3.99 -18.56
CA ASN A 412 6.96 4.14 -18.08
C ASN A 412 6.77 5.45 -17.31
N HIS A 413 7.69 5.80 -16.41
CA HIS A 413 7.67 7.07 -15.67
C HIS A 413 7.71 8.29 -16.60
N LEU A 414 8.60 8.28 -17.60
CA LEU A 414 8.66 9.35 -18.60
C LEU A 414 7.34 9.47 -19.36
N ARG A 415 6.76 8.35 -19.77
CA ARG A 415 5.46 8.29 -20.46
C ARG A 415 4.33 8.88 -19.60
N VAL A 416 4.28 8.53 -18.32
CA VAL A 416 3.31 9.11 -17.37
C VAL A 416 3.52 10.61 -17.24
N ALA A 417 4.76 11.08 -17.10
CA ALA A 417 5.06 12.52 -17.05
C ALA A 417 4.60 13.25 -18.31
N GLU A 418 4.86 12.69 -19.50
CA GLU A 418 4.50 13.29 -20.78
C GLU A 418 2.99 13.45 -20.96
N ILE A 419 2.20 12.47 -20.51
CA ILE A 419 0.74 12.47 -20.70
C ILE A 419 0.05 13.29 -19.61
N TRP A 420 0.49 13.18 -18.36
CA TRP A 420 -0.29 13.62 -17.20
C TRP A 420 0.30 14.81 -16.44
N MET A 421 1.59 15.15 -16.59
CA MET A 421 2.22 16.20 -15.76
C MET A 421 2.26 17.59 -16.41
N ASP A 422 1.76 17.78 -17.64
CA ASP A 422 1.82 19.06 -18.35
C ASP A 422 3.26 19.63 -18.34
N ASP A 423 3.42 20.93 -18.07
CA ASP A 423 4.72 21.61 -17.94
C ASP A 423 5.54 21.15 -16.73
N TYR A 424 4.99 20.34 -15.82
CA TYR A 424 5.70 19.80 -14.66
C TYR A 424 6.59 18.60 -15.02
N LYS A 425 6.45 18.01 -16.22
CA LYS A 425 7.35 16.94 -16.69
C LYS A 425 8.84 17.34 -16.63
N LYS A 426 9.14 18.64 -16.75
CA LYS A 426 10.51 19.16 -16.64
C LYS A 426 11.16 18.83 -15.29
N TYR A 427 10.39 18.77 -14.21
CA TYR A 427 10.92 18.46 -12.88
C TYR A 427 11.32 16.98 -12.75
N TYR A 428 10.62 16.09 -13.46
CA TYR A 428 11.08 14.70 -13.64
C TYR A 428 12.40 14.65 -14.41
N LEU A 429 12.53 15.43 -15.50
CA LEU A 429 13.77 15.51 -16.27
C LEU A 429 14.91 16.22 -15.53
N HIS A 430 14.61 17.11 -14.58
CA HIS A 430 15.63 17.67 -13.70
C HIS A 430 16.20 16.60 -12.76
N ARG A 431 15.37 15.64 -12.30
CA ARG A 431 15.84 14.49 -11.52
C ARG A 431 16.57 13.46 -12.38
N HIS A 432 16.02 13.16 -13.55
CA HIS A 432 16.53 12.12 -14.44
C HIS A 432 16.85 12.67 -15.84
N PRO A 433 17.89 13.52 -15.97
CA PRO A 433 18.19 14.20 -17.23
C PRO A 433 18.65 13.23 -18.34
N ASN A 434 19.20 12.08 -17.96
CA ASN A 434 19.52 10.98 -18.88
C ASN A 434 18.27 10.33 -19.51
N HIS A 435 17.06 10.57 -18.98
CA HIS A 435 15.83 10.00 -19.54
C HIS A 435 15.29 10.76 -20.74
N ILE A 436 15.83 11.95 -21.07
CA ILE A 436 15.43 12.75 -22.24
C ILE A 436 15.54 11.94 -23.55
N GLN A 437 16.47 10.99 -23.61
CA GLN A 437 16.76 10.19 -24.80
C GLN A 437 15.97 8.88 -24.88
N LEU A 438 15.16 8.56 -23.85
CA LEU A 438 14.39 7.33 -23.84
C LEU A 438 13.22 7.41 -24.83
N ASP A 439 13.04 6.34 -25.60
CA ASP A 439 11.85 6.19 -26.44
C ASP A 439 10.68 5.67 -25.58
N MET A 440 9.66 6.52 -25.44
CA MET A 440 8.44 6.22 -24.71
C MET A 440 7.27 5.81 -25.61
N GLY A 441 7.49 5.67 -26.91
CA GLY A 441 6.46 5.40 -27.90
C GLY A 441 5.46 6.55 -28.10
N ASP A 442 4.42 6.28 -28.88
CA ASP A 442 3.38 7.27 -29.17
C ASP A 442 2.45 7.49 -27.98
N THR A 443 2.21 8.76 -27.62
CA THR A 443 1.36 9.18 -26.49
C THR A 443 0.03 9.81 -26.95
N SER A 444 -0.20 9.86 -28.27
CA SER A 444 -1.32 10.61 -28.87
C SER A 444 -2.68 10.09 -28.42
N GLU A 445 -2.87 8.77 -28.33
CA GLU A 445 -4.15 8.17 -27.93
C GLU A 445 -4.57 8.58 -26.51
N TYR A 446 -3.65 8.48 -25.53
CA TYR A 446 -3.96 8.81 -24.13
C TYR A 446 -4.04 10.32 -23.88
N LYS A 447 -3.30 11.14 -24.65
CA LYS A 447 -3.52 12.60 -24.68
C LYS A 447 -4.92 12.94 -25.22
N ALA A 448 -5.37 12.27 -26.28
CA ALA A 448 -6.71 12.44 -26.82
C ALA A 448 -7.79 11.94 -25.85
N LEU A 449 -7.55 10.82 -25.14
CA LEU A 449 -8.44 10.33 -24.10
C LEU A 449 -8.62 11.37 -22.98
N ARG A 450 -7.51 11.95 -22.49
CA ARG A 450 -7.52 13.01 -21.48
C ARG A 450 -8.36 14.20 -21.90
N GLN A 451 -8.30 14.59 -23.18
CA GLN A 451 -9.15 15.65 -23.74
C GLN A 451 -10.62 15.22 -23.81
N ARG A 452 -10.94 14.02 -24.31
CA ARG A 452 -12.33 13.51 -24.41
C ARG A 452 -13.03 13.43 -23.06
N LEU A 453 -12.29 13.09 -22.00
CA LEU A 453 -12.81 13.00 -20.64
C LEU A 453 -12.85 14.36 -19.92
N ASN A 454 -12.45 15.45 -20.59
CA ASN A 454 -12.36 16.80 -20.02
C ASN A 454 -11.58 16.83 -18.69
N CYS A 455 -10.44 16.11 -18.64
CA CYS A 455 -9.67 16.02 -17.42
C CYS A 455 -8.98 17.36 -17.09
N SER A 456 -8.92 17.67 -15.79
CA SER A 456 -8.22 18.82 -15.23
C SER A 456 -6.71 18.83 -15.55
N SER A 457 -6.07 19.97 -15.33
CA SER A 457 -4.60 20.10 -15.45
C SER A 457 -3.87 19.45 -14.27
N PHE A 458 -2.59 19.12 -14.45
CA PHE A 458 -1.74 18.67 -13.36
C PHE A 458 -1.57 19.74 -12.29
N LYS A 459 -1.56 21.03 -12.70
CA LYS A 459 -1.57 22.15 -11.76
C LYS A 459 -2.80 22.09 -10.85
N TRP A 460 -3.99 21.87 -11.40
CA TRP A 460 -5.21 21.72 -10.60
C TRP A 460 -5.08 20.56 -9.60
N PHE A 461 -4.51 19.44 -10.03
CA PHE A 461 -4.29 18.29 -9.16
C PHE A 461 -3.33 18.62 -8.00
N LEU A 462 -2.21 19.30 -8.26
CA LEU A 462 -1.31 19.78 -7.21
C LEU A 462 -2.01 20.77 -6.26
N ASP A 463 -2.76 21.74 -6.78
CA ASP A 463 -3.38 22.77 -5.94
C ASP A 463 -4.52 22.20 -5.05
N ASN A 464 -5.27 21.21 -5.55
CA ASN A 464 -6.50 20.75 -4.91
C ASN A 464 -6.36 19.42 -4.15
N VAL A 465 -5.51 18.52 -4.65
CA VAL A 465 -5.37 17.15 -4.13
C VAL A 465 -4.03 16.98 -3.42
N ALA A 466 -2.94 17.27 -4.12
CA ALA A 466 -1.56 17.00 -3.69
C ALA A 466 -0.81 18.27 -3.23
N TYR A 467 -1.51 19.14 -2.51
CA TYR A 467 -1.07 20.50 -2.15
C TYR A 467 0.16 20.53 -1.23
N GLU A 468 0.40 19.46 -0.47
CA GLU A 468 1.58 19.31 0.37
C GLU A 468 2.82 18.85 -0.41
N MET A 469 2.68 18.43 -1.68
CA MET A 469 3.79 17.91 -2.47
C MET A 469 4.95 18.90 -2.52
N ALA A 470 4.69 20.17 -2.87
CA ALA A 470 5.74 21.18 -2.98
C ALA A 470 6.35 21.57 -1.62
N GLU A 471 5.63 21.36 -0.51
CA GLU A 471 6.15 21.58 0.84
C GLU A 471 7.11 20.45 1.25
N LYS A 472 6.70 19.19 1.05
CA LYS A 472 7.47 18.00 1.42
C LYS A 472 8.64 17.75 0.46
N TYR A 473 8.38 17.88 -0.84
CA TYR A 473 9.32 17.70 -1.93
C TYR A 473 9.29 18.94 -2.84
N PRO A 474 10.09 19.97 -2.54
CA PRO A 474 10.16 21.17 -3.36
C PRO A 474 10.54 20.88 -4.81
N LEU A 475 10.07 21.74 -5.71
CA LEU A 475 10.36 21.66 -7.15
C LEU A 475 11.89 21.72 -7.37
N PRO A 476 12.49 20.72 -8.04
CA PRO A 476 13.93 20.72 -8.28
C PRO A 476 14.31 21.86 -9.24
N PRO A 477 15.33 22.68 -8.91
CA PRO A 477 15.84 23.69 -9.83
C PRO A 477 16.37 23.06 -11.12
N ALA A 478 16.51 23.87 -12.17
CA ALA A 478 17.09 23.41 -13.42
C ALA A 478 18.56 22.98 -13.25
N ASN A 479 18.98 21.97 -14.00
CA ASN A 479 20.38 21.54 -14.02
C ASN A 479 21.21 22.49 -14.90
N LEU A 480 22.38 22.91 -14.41
CA LEU A 480 23.43 23.54 -15.21
C LEU A 480 24.19 22.49 -16.02
N VAL A 481 24.55 21.39 -15.36
CA VAL A 481 25.28 20.28 -15.95
C VAL A 481 24.91 19.00 -15.22
N TRP A 482 25.01 17.88 -15.92
CA TRP A 482 24.81 16.55 -15.37
C TRP A 482 25.70 15.54 -16.10
N GLY A 483 25.99 14.43 -15.46
CA GLY A 483 26.81 13.36 -16.02
C GLY A 483 27.68 12.69 -14.96
N GLU A 484 28.73 12.03 -15.42
CA GLU A 484 29.76 11.47 -14.56
C GLU A 484 30.72 12.56 -14.08
N MET A 485 31.15 12.47 -12.82
CA MET A 485 32.21 13.33 -12.29
C MET A 485 33.53 12.58 -12.36
N ARG A 486 34.30 12.84 -13.43
CA ARG A 486 35.60 12.19 -13.70
C ARG A 486 36.74 12.91 -12.98
N ASN A 487 37.69 12.14 -12.47
CA ASN A 487 38.92 12.71 -11.92
C ASN A 487 39.82 13.22 -13.05
N ASP A 488 40.28 14.48 -12.93
CA ASP A 488 41.08 15.17 -13.97
C ASP A 488 42.52 14.63 -14.12
N GLN A 489 43.01 13.87 -13.14
CA GLN A 489 44.33 13.22 -13.21
C GLN A 489 44.21 11.72 -13.55
N HIS A 490 43.09 11.10 -13.20
CA HIS A 490 42.79 9.68 -13.42
C HIS A 490 41.43 9.54 -14.12
N HIS A 491 41.41 9.72 -15.45
CA HIS A 491 40.17 9.84 -16.23
C HIS A 491 39.30 8.56 -16.25
N ASP A 492 39.86 7.44 -15.79
CA ASP A 492 39.20 6.15 -15.59
C ASP A 492 38.53 6.01 -14.22
N ILE A 493 38.69 7.00 -13.33
CA ILE A 493 38.11 7.04 -11.99
C ILE A 493 37.01 8.11 -11.93
N CYS A 494 35.84 7.71 -11.46
CA CYS A 494 34.65 8.53 -11.31
C CYS A 494 34.23 8.61 -9.83
N ALA A 495 33.62 9.73 -9.44
CA ALA A 495 32.87 9.77 -8.19
C ALA A 495 31.73 8.74 -8.24
N ASP A 496 31.40 8.14 -7.10
CA ASP A 496 30.42 7.05 -7.02
C ASP A 496 29.73 7.09 -5.67
N THR A 497 28.40 6.95 -5.63
CA THR A 497 27.67 6.84 -4.36
C THR A 497 27.97 5.52 -3.63
N LEU A 498 28.61 4.56 -4.29
CA LEU A 498 28.89 3.19 -3.85
C LEU A 498 27.62 2.42 -3.45
N GLY A 499 26.47 2.87 -3.94
CA GLY A 499 25.16 2.38 -3.51
C GLY A 499 24.75 2.82 -2.10
N ASN A 500 25.49 3.76 -1.50
CA ASN A 500 25.13 4.32 -0.22
C ASN A 500 23.90 5.23 -0.37
N GLY A 501 22.96 5.12 0.58
CA GLY A 501 21.79 5.98 0.67
C GLY A 501 22.05 7.27 1.43
N PHE A 502 20.97 7.83 2.00
CA PHE A 502 21.01 9.02 2.87
C PHE A 502 22.08 8.95 3.96
N GLY A 503 22.88 10.01 4.10
CA GLY A 503 23.98 10.10 5.08
C GLY A 503 25.23 9.30 4.69
N GLY A 504 25.20 8.62 3.54
CA GLY A 504 26.31 7.84 3.02
C GLY A 504 27.43 8.70 2.46
N THR A 505 28.66 8.21 2.51
CA THR A 505 29.81 8.87 1.90
C THR A 505 29.88 8.60 0.40
N ILE A 506 30.35 9.59 -0.34
CA ILE A 506 30.65 9.50 -1.76
C ILE A 506 32.10 9.03 -1.90
N GLY A 507 32.28 7.96 -2.65
CA GLY A 507 33.58 7.38 -2.93
C GLY A 507 34.03 7.66 -4.36
N ALA A 508 35.05 6.92 -4.78
CA ALA A 508 35.52 6.88 -6.14
C ALA A 508 35.63 5.42 -6.59
N SER A 509 35.25 5.14 -7.83
CA SER A 509 35.33 3.81 -8.44
C SER A 509 35.66 3.94 -9.93
N GLY A 510 35.84 2.83 -10.63
CA GLY A 510 36.08 2.85 -12.08
C GLY A 510 34.88 3.42 -12.83
N CYS A 511 35.11 4.37 -13.74
CA CYS A 511 34.07 4.94 -14.61
C CYS A 511 33.43 3.85 -15.47
N HIS A 512 32.10 3.75 -15.49
CA HIS A 512 31.41 2.68 -16.22
C HIS A 512 30.42 3.15 -17.30
N GLY A 513 30.08 4.43 -17.40
CA GLY A 513 29.22 4.95 -18.48
C GLY A 513 27.73 4.60 -18.34
N GLN A 514 27.31 4.04 -17.21
CA GLN A 514 25.95 3.47 -17.04
C GLN A 514 25.00 4.38 -16.24
N GLY A 515 25.46 5.56 -15.82
CA GLY A 515 24.69 6.43 -14.92
C GLY A 515 24.54 5.80 -13.53
N GLY A 516 23.31 5.71 -13.00
CA GLY A 516 23.04 5.14 -11.68
C GLY A 516 23.85 5.82 -10.58
N ASN A 517 24.64 5.04 -9.85
CA ASN A 517 25.48 5.53 -8.74
C ASN A 517 26.60 6.51 -9.17
N GLN A 518 26.87 6.63 -10.47
CA GLN A 518 27.83 7.61 -11.04
C GLN A 518 27.14 8.77 -11.78
N LEU A 519 25.82 8.91 -11.65
CA LEU A 519 25.08 10.03 -12.23
C LEU A 519 24.92 11.17 -11.21
N PHE A 520 25.51 12.32 -11.55
CA PHE A 520 25.46 13.52 -10.73
C PHE A 520 24.92 14.71 -11.49
N ARG A 521 24.38 15.67 -10.75
CA ARG A 521 23.76 16.89 -11.29
C ARG A 521 24.19 18.09 -10.47
N LEU A 522 24.61 19.15 -11.14
CA LEU A 522 24.80 20.48 -10.56
C LEU A 522 23.66 21.39 -11.03
N ASN A 523 22.93 21.97 -10.10
CA ASN A 523 21.80 22.84 -10.41
C ASN A 523 22.15 24.34 -10.43
N VAL A 524 21.23 25.17 -10.93
CA VAL A 524 21.38 26.64 -11.01
C VAL A 524 21.55 27.33 -9.66
N GLU A 525 21.26 26.64 -8.55
CA GLU A 525 21.46 27.13 -7.18
C GLU A 525 22.83 26.73 -6.61
N GLY A 526 23.67 26.04 -7.39
CA GLY A 526 25.00 25.60 -6.99
C GLY A 526 25.01 24.33 -6.14
N GLU A 527 23.92 23.55 -6.15
CA GLU A 527 23.81 22.31 -5.39
C GLU A 527 24.17 21.10 -6.26
N TRP A 528 25.08 20.26 -5.74
CA TRP A 528 25.34 18.93 -6.29
C TRP A 528 24.35 17.91 -5.73
N SER A 529 23.87 17.01 -6.58
CA SER A 529 22.91 15.96 -6.18
C SER A 529 23.11 14.67 -6.96
N SER A 530 22.70 13.56 -6.33
CA SER A 530 22.49 12.25 -6.96
C SER A 530 21.16 11.68 -6.44
N ASP A 531 20.38 11.04 -7.31
CA ASP A 531 19.02 10.59 -7.02
C ASP A 531 18.16 11.65 -6.31
N GLU A 532 17.63 11.35 -5.12
CA GLU A 532 16.85 12.31 -4.34
C GLU A 532 17.70 13.20 -3.41
N HIS A 533 18.99 12.91 -3.25
CA HIS A 533 19.87 13.46 -2.23
C HIS A 533 20.79 14.59 -2.72
N CYS A 534 21.07 15.57 -1.85
CA CYS A 534 22.07 16.60 -2.07
C CYS A 534 23.41 16.22 -1.46
N PHE A 535 24.49 16.78 -1.98
CA PHE A 535 25.81 16.60 -1.41
C PHE A 535 26.03 17.55 -0.24
N VAL A 536 26.71 17.04 0.78
CA VAL A 536 27.14 17.80 1.96
C VAL A 536 28.56 17.45 2.34
N SER A 537 29.28 18.44 2.87
CA SER A 537 30.60 18.22 3.45
C SER A 537 30.49 17.75 4.90
N HIS A 538 31.18 16.66 5.21
CA HIS A 538 31.38 16.11 6.54
C HIS A 538 32.88 16.09 6.84
N GLY A 539 33.41 17.25 7.26
CA GLY A 539 34.85 17.42 7.47
C GLY A 539 35.61 17.15 6.18
N ASP A 540 36.45 16.12 6.19
CA ASP A 540 37.30 15.70 5.07
C ASP A 540 36.59 14.79 4.06
N SER A 541 35.29 14.54 4.23
CA SER A 541 34.50 13.69 3.34
C SER A 541 33.30 14.43 2.74
N VAL A 542 32.80 13.92 1.61
CA VAL A 542 31.52 14.35 1.02
C VAL A 542 30.52 13.22 1.22
N GLY A 543 29.35 13.56 1.74
CA GLY A 543 28.24 12.62 1.87
C GLY A 543 26.95 13.17 1.28
N THR A 544 25.85 12.46 1.52
CA THR A 544 24.52 12.80 1.02
C THR A 544 23.57 13.21 2.15
N GLN A 545 22.63 14.12 1.88
CA GLN A 545 21.51 14.48 2.77
C GLN A 545 20.20 14.63 1.99
#